data_AF-A0A813YSF7-F1
#
_entry.id   AF-A0A813YSF7-F1
#
_cell.length_a   1.000
_cell.length_b   1.000
_cell.length_c   1.000
_cell.angle_alpha   90.00
_cell.angle_beta   90.00
_cell.angle_gamma   90.00
#
_symmetry.space_group_name_H-M   'P 1'
#
loop_
_entity.id
_entity.type
_entity.pdbx_description
1 polymer ?
#
loop_
_entity_poly.entity_id
_entity_poly.type
_entity_poly.pdbx_seq_one_letter_code
_entity_poly.pdbx_strand_id
1 'polypeptide(L)'
;MNQNTYPTMFTNQSAVQGPAYDAYGRPILVTMSNEQRMTHARNIRKQHKKYVQKRLEENYPKIFAIVYSIIMILIGLSSIALQIFSSVSRDELPFECHVILSGYICIFLAVLGLLLIRYPEYSLLVCTIVSHGFGILVLLVLTIVNVVEFPTIPRMILIIKLGLGVLALFACIVFRFKSYNPTNQLM
;
A
#
# COMPACT_ATOMS: atom_id res chain seq x y z
N MET A 1 -19.78 7.06 -62.80
CA MET A 1 -19.99 8.08 -61.75
C MET A 1 -19.37 7.55 -60.46
N ASN A 2 -18.36 8.26 -59.96
CA ASN A 2 -17.59 7.98 -58.75
C ASN A 2 -18.40 8.30 -57.49
N GLN A 3 -18.36 7.46 -56.46
CA GLN A 3 -18.43 7.92 -55.07
C GLN A 3 -17.51 7.06 -54.19
N ASN A 4 -16.30 7.59 -53.97
CA ASN A 4 -15.37 7.10 -52.96
C ASN A 4 -15.85 7.58 -51.58
N THR A 5 -16.29 6.65 -50.74
CA THR A 5 -16.66 6.89 -49.35
C THR A 5 -15.39 6.91 -48.51
N TYR A 6 -14.95 8.10 -48.08
CA TYR A 6 -13.91 8.21 -47.06
C TYR A 6 -14.54 8.05 -45.66
N PRO A 7 -13.91 7.30 -44.74
CA PRO A 7 -14.36 7.25 -43.36
C PRO A 7 -14.09 8.59 -42.67
N THR A 8 -15.13 9.16 -42.08
CA THR A 8 -15.06 10.29 -41.16
C THR A 8 -14.24 9.90 -39.95
N MET A 9 -13.00 10.37 -39.88
CA MET A 9 -12.20 10.31 -38.66
C MET A 9 -12.84 11.24 -37.63
N PHE A 10 -13.51 10.66 -36.62
CA PHE A 10 -13.78 11.35 -35.37
C PHE A 10 -12.45 11.58 -34.66
N THR A 11 -11.81 12.70 -34.96
CA THR A 11 -10.71 13.23 -34.19
C THR A 11 -11.25 13.72 -32.85
N ASN A 12 -11.30 12.82 -31.86
CA ASN A 12 -11.29 13.21 -30.45
C ASN A 12 -9.88 13.75 -30.09
N GLN A 13 -9.46 14.80 -30.78
CA GLN A 13 -8.41 15.67 -30.27
C GLN A 13 -9.06 16.56 -29.22
N SER A 14 -9.12 16.05 -27.99
CA SER A 14 -8.96 16.94 -26.83
C SER A 14 -7.53 17.47 -26.91
N ALA A 15 -7.33 18.44 -27.81
CA ALA A 15 -6.14 19.26 -27.83
C ALA A 15 -5.96 19.76 -26.40
N VAL A 16 -4.78 19.51 -25.84
CA VAL A 16 -4.31 20.24 -24.66
C VAL A 16 -4.12 21.68 -25.14
N GLN A 17 -5.23 22.40 -25.30
CA GLN A 17 -5.22 23.84 -25.51
C GLN A 17 -4.65 24.40 -24.21
N GLY A 18 -3.49 25.05 -24.31
CA GLY A 18 -2.99 25.90 -23.24
C GLY A 18 -4.07 26.91 -22.82
N PRO A 19 -3.94 27.54 -21.65
CA PRO A 19 -4.95 28.49 -21.17
C PRO A 19 -5.23 29.51 -22.27
N ALA A 20 -6.48 29.57 -22.75
CA ALA A 20 -6.90 30.62 -23.64
C ALA A 20 -6.82 31.92 -22.85
N TYR A 21 -6.21 32.97 -23.40
CA TYR A 21 -6.08 34.26 -22.73
C TYR A 21 -7.12 35.22 -23.30
N ASP A 22 -7.72 36.05 -22.45
CA ASP A 22 -8.58 37.14 -22.91
C ASP A 22 -7.75 38.23 -23.61
N ALA A 23 -8.43 39.22 -24.18
CA ALA A 23 -7.77 40.35 -24.84
C ALA A 23 -6.82 41.15 -23.91
N TYR A 24 -6.83 40.89 -22.61
CA TYR A 24 -6.01 41.52 -21.58
C TYR A 24 -4.96 40.58 -20.99
N GLY A 25 -4.72 39.41 -21.61
CA GLY A 25 -3.70 38.46 -21.16
C GLY A 25 -4.06 37.71 -19.88
N ARG A 26 -5.32 37.71 -19.45
CA ARG A 26 -5.77 36.92 -18.30
C ARG A 26 -6.22 35.54 -18.77
N PRO A 27 -5.92 34.46 -18.03
CA PRO A 27 -6.41 33.14 -18.39
C PRO A 27 -7.94 33.15 -18.35
N ILE A 28 -8.56 32.88 -19.48
CA ILE A 28 -10.00 32.62 -19.61
C ILE A 28 -10.25 31.36 -18.79
N LEU A 29 -10.89 31.55 -17.64
CA LEU A 29 -11.43 30.47 -16.84
C LEU A 29 -12.56 29.82 -17.66
N VAL A 30 -12.22 28.79 -18.43
CA VAL A 30 -13.20 27.93 -19.07
C VAL A 30 -13.95 27.22 -17.94
N THR A 31 -15.11 27.74 -17.57
CA THR A 31 -16.03 27.11 -16.63
C THR A 31 -16.53 25.81 -17.25
N MET A 32 -15.82 24.72 -16.96
CA MET A 32 -16.21 23.38 -17.35
C MET A 32 -17.60 23.07 -16.77
N SER A 33 -18.47 22.47 -17.58
CA SER A 33 -19.74 21.93 -17.10
C SER A 33 -19.50 20.82 -16.07
N ASN A 34 -20.49 20.53 -15.21
CA ASN A 34 -20.35 19.49 -14.19
C ASN A 34 -19.99 18.10 -14.79
N GLU A 35 -20.51 17.77 -15.97
CA GLU A 35 -20.17 16.54 -16.67
C GLU A 35 -18.73 16.53 -17.20
N GLN A 36 -18.26 17.67 -17.74
CA GLN A 36 -16.86 17.81 -18.17
C GLN A 36 -15.91 17.72 -16.98
N ARG A 37 -16.25 18.31 -15.83
CA ARG A 37 -15.48 18.22 -14.58
C ARG A 37 -15.36 16.77 -14.10
N MET A 38 -16.48 16.03 -14.08
CA MET A 38 -16.52 14.62 -13.68
C MET A 38 -15.67 13.74 -14.62
N THR A 39 -15.78 13.97 -15.93
CA THR A 39 -15.03 13.21 -16.94
C THR A 39 -13.53 13.52 -16.88
N HIS A 40 -13.16 14.79 -16.71
CA HIS A 40 -11.78 15.22 -16.55
C HIS A 40 -11.15 14.62 -15.27
N ALA A 41 -11.85 14.70 -14.14
CA ALA A 41 -11.42 14.08 -12.88
C ALA A 41 -11.22 12.56 -13.02
N ARG A 42 -12.11 11.87 -13.75
CA ARG A 42 -11.98 10.43 -14.02
C ARG A 42 -10.74 10.11 -14.86
N ASN A 43 -10.45 10.93 -15.87
CA ASN A 43 -9.28 10.77 -16.73
C ASN A 43 -7.97 11.02 -15.96
N ILE A 44 -7.92 12.06 -15.13
CA ILE A 44 -6.78 12.32 -14.23
C ILE A 44 -6.55 11.14 -13.28
N ARG A 45 -7.61 10.59 -12.66
CA ARG A 45 -7.50 9.41 -11.79
C ARG A 45 -6.95 8.19 -12.52
N LYS A 46 -7.37 7.95 -13.77
CA LYS A 46 -6.85 6.85 -14.60
C LYS A 46 -5.37 7.04 -14.93
N GLN A 47 -4.96 8.26 -15.28
CA GLN A 47 -3.56 8.58 -15.56
C GLN A 47 -2.69 8.40 -14.32
N HIS A 48 -3.15 8.90 -13.15
CA HIS A 48 -2.44 8.73 -11.89
C HIS A 48 -2.29 7.25 -11.52
N LYS A 49 -3.35 6.45 -11.66
CA LYS A 49 -3.29 4.99 -11.42
C LYS A 49 -2.23 4.32 -12.29
N LYS A 50 -2.22 4.61 -13.60
CA LYS A 50 -1.23 4.04 -14.55
C LYS A 50 0.20 4.47 -14.21
N TYR A 51 0.39 5.74 -13.85
CA TYR A 51 1.70 6.26 -13.48
C TYR A 51 2.25 5.54 -12.24
N VAL A 52 1.44 5.41 -11.18
CA VAL A 52 1.85 4.74 -9.93
C VAL A 52 2.18 3.26 -10.19
N GLN A 53 1.36 2.57 -10.98
CA GLN A 53 1.58 1.17 -11.34
C GLN A 53 2.91 0.98 -12.08
N LYS A 54 3.19 1.78 -13.12
CA LYS A 54 4.45 1.72 -13.86
C LYS A 54 5.66 1.98 -12.96
N ARG A 55 5.57 3.00 -12.10
CA ARG A 55 6.63 3.32 -11.11
C ARG A 55 6.90 2.16 -10.16
N LEU A 56 5.85 1.48 -9.71
CA LEU A 56 5.94 0.34 -8.81
C LEU A 56 6.67 -0.84 -9.48
N GLU A 57 6.32 -1.14 -10.73
CA GLU A 57 7.00 -2.19 -11.51
C GLU A 57 8.51 -1.93 -11.66
N GLU A 58 8.88 -0.68 -11.90
CA GLU A 58 10.27 -0.27 -12.19
C GLU A 58 11.13 -0.11 -10.94
N ASN A 59 10.59 0.44 -9.83
CA ASN A 59 11.38 0.90 -8.69
C ASN A 59 11.08 0.20 -7.37
N TYR A 60 10.21 -0.80 -7.34
CA TYR A 60 9.89 -1.49 -6.08
C TYR A 60 11.10 -2.30 -5.58
N PRO A 61 11.50 -2.15 -4.30
CA PRO A 61 12.67 -2.83 -3.72
C PRO A 61 12.35 -4.30 -3.42
N LYS A 62 12.30 -5.13 -4.47
CA LYS A 62 11.87 -6.54 -4.40
C LYS A 62 12.65 -7.35 -3.36
N ILE A 63 13.98 -7.19 -3.31
CA ILE A 63 14.84 -7.93 -2.36
C ILE A 63 14.45 -7.60 -0.91
N PHE A 64 14.29 -6.31 -0.58
CA PHE A 64 13.90 -5.90 0.76
C PHE A 64 12.52 -6.45 1.14
N ALA A 65 11.54 -6.36 0.23
CA ALA A 65 10.19 -6.86 0.47
C ALA A 65 10.15 -8.38 0.68
N ILE A 66 10.98 -9.15 -0.05
CA ILE A 66 11.11 -10.60 0.14
C ILE A 66 11.70 -10.91 1.52
N VAL A 67 12.84 -10.30 1.86
CA VAL A 67 13.51 -10.53 3.16
C VAL A 67 12.60 -10.16 4.32
N TYR A 68 11.94 -9.00 4.25
CA TYR A 68 10.96 -8.56 5.24
C TYR A 68 9.82 -9.58 5.41
N SER A 69 9.27 -10.07 4.30
CA SER A 69 8.17 -11.04 4.34
C SER A 69 8.59 -12.37 4.97
N ILE A 70 9.80 -12.86 4.66
CA ILE A 70 10.35 -14.08 5.27
C ILE A 70 10.47 -13.90 6.80
N ILE A 71 11.05 -12.78 7.25
CA ILE A 71 11.21 -12.48 8.68
C ILE A 71 9.82 -12.44 9.37
N MET A 72 8.85 -11.77 8.75
CA MET A 72 7.49 -11.68 9.30
C MET A 72 6.79 -13.03 9.40
N ILE A 73 6.98 -13.91 8.42
CA ILE A 73 6.45 -15.29 8.46
C ILE A 73 7.10 -16.08 9.61
N LEU A 74 8.42 -16.00 9.76
CA LEU A 74 9.13 -16.69 10.84
C LEU A 74 8.67 -16.21 12.23
N ILE A 75 8.44 -14.90 12.38
CA ILE A 75 7.91 -14.31 13.61
C ILE A 75 6.48 -14.80 13.88
N GLY A 76 5.63 -14.85 12.85
CA GLY A 76 4.26 -15.34 12.97
C GLY A 76 4.21 -16.81 13.39
N LEU A 77 5.00 -17.67 12.73
CA LEU A 77 5.11 -19.08 13.06
C LEU A 77 5.68 -19.31 14.47
N SER A 78 6.74 -18.58 14.84
CA SER A 78 7.31 -18.66 16.20
C SER A 78 6.29 -18.29 17.27
N SER A 79 5.41 -17.31 17.00
CA SER A 79 4.38 -16.89 17.95
C SER A 79 3.31 -17.96 18.14
N ILE A 80 2.87 -18.60 17.05
CA ILE A 80 1.91 -19.70 17.09
C ILE A 80 2.51 -20.90 17.82
N ALA A 81 3.75 -21.27 17.49
CA ALA A 81 4.45 -22.38 18.12
C ALA A 81 4.64 -22.16 19.63
N LEU A 82 5.00 -20.95 20.03
CA LEU A 82 5.16 -20.60 21.45
C LEU A 82 3.83 -20.73 22.21
N GLN A 83 2.70 -20.35 21.60
CA GLN A 83 1.39 -20.49 22.23
C GLN A 83 1.00 -21.96 22.39
N ILE A 84 1.22 -22.77 21.36
CA ILE A 84 0.94 -24.22 21.40
C ILE A 84 1.77 -24.88 22.50
N PHE A 85 3.07 -24.59 22.55
CA PHE A 85 3.96 -25.16 23.57
C PHE A 85 3.56 -24.74 24.99
N SER A 86 3.20 -23.47 25.18
CA SER A 86 2.76 -22.94 26.47
C SER A 86 1.43 -23.56 26.93
N SER A 87 0.51 -23.81 25.98
CA SER A 87 -0.78 -24.47 26.26
C SER A 87 -0.62 -25.93 26.65
N VAL A 88 0.38 -26.65 26.09
CA VAL A 88 0.65 -28.05 26.44
C VAL A 88 1.38 -28.17 27.78
N SER A 89 2.21 -27.18 28.12
CA SER A 89 3.05 -27.22 29.32
C SER A 89 2.35 -26.79 30.61
N ARG A 90 1.11 -26.27 30.54
CA ARG A 90 0.36 -25.76 31.69
C ARG A 90 -1.09 -26.25 31.60
N ASP A 91 -1.47 -27.15 32.50
CA ASP A 91 -2.76 -27.85 32.47
C ASP A 91 -4.00 -26.94 32.67
N GLU A 92 -3.84 -25.67 33.09
CA GLU A 92 -4.96 -24.84 33.57
C GLU A 92 -5.05 -23.40 33.01
N LEU A 93 -4.16 -22.97 32.10
CA LEU A 93 -4.30 -21.60 31.57
C LEU A 93 -5.35 -21.51 30.45
N PRO A 94 -6.19 -20.46 30.44
CA PRO A 94 -7.16 -20.23 29.38
C PRO A 94 -6.42 -20.06 28.05
N PHE A 95 -6.99 -20.62 26.99
CA PHE A 95 -6.44 -20.52 25.64
C PHE A 95 -6.38 -19.05 25.19
N GLU A 96 -5.18 -18.47 25.19
CA GLU A 96 -4.94 -17.09 24.77
C GLU A 96 -5.03 -16.95 23.25
N CYS A 97 -6.26 -16.85 22.75
CA CYS A 97 -6.55 -16.69 21.33
C CYS A 97 -5.84 -15.47 20.70
N HIS A 98 -5.49 -14.47 21.50
CA HIS A 98 -4.89 -13.23 21.03
C HIS A 98 -3.43 -13.39 20.54
N VAL A 99 -2.64 -14.30 21.12
CA VAL A 99 -1.26 -14.57 20.66
C VAL A 99 -1.28 -15.26 19.30
N ILE A 100 -2.16 -16.25 19.13
CA ILE A 100 -2.37 -16.95 17.85
C ILE A 100 -2.87 -15.99 16.78
N LEU A 101 -3.83 -15.12 17.12
CA LEU A 101 -4.34 -14.09 16.22
C LEU A 101 -3.22 -13.14 15.75
N SER A 102 -2.31 -12.74 16.65
CA SER A 102 -1.15 -11.92 16.27
C SER A 102 -0.24 -12.61 15.25
N GLY A 103 -0.04 -13.93 15.39
CA GLY A 103 0.74 -14.74 14.46
C GLY A 103 0.12 -14.81 13.07
N TYR A 104 -1.20 -15.04 13.01
CA TYR A 104 -1.94 -15.02 11.74
C TYR A 104 -1.88 -13.67 11.04
N ILE A 105 -2.01 -12.56 11.78
CA ILE A 105 -1.91 -11.21 11.22
C ILE A 105 -0.51 -11.00 10.61
N CYS A 106 0.56 -11.38 11.31
CA CYS A 106 1.92 -11.27 10.78
C CYS A 106 2.11 -12.04 9.46
N ILE A 107 1.61 -13.28 9.38
CA ILE A 107 1.70 -14.10 8.17
C ILE A 107 0.86 -13.48 7.05
N PHE A 108 -0.36 -13.04 7.34
CA PHE A 108 -1.24 -12.40 6.36
C PHE A 108 -0.61 -11.14 5.75
N LEU A 109 -0.02 -10.27 6.57
CA LEU A 109 0.67 -9.06 6.10
C LEU A 109 1.88 -9.40 5.21
N ALA A 110 2.66 -10.42 5.58
CA ALA A 110 3.79 -10.87 4.79
C ALA A 110 3.36 -11.42 3.42
N VAL A 111 2.32 -12.25 3.39
CA VAL A 111 1.75 -12.79 2.13
C VAL A 111 1.26 -11.66 1.23
N LEU A 112 0.62 -10.65 1.80
CA LEU A 112 0.14 -9.50 1.05
C LEU A 112 1.30 -8.64 0.48
N GLY A 113 2.41 -8.54 1.20
CA GLY A 113 3.65 -7.93 0.70
C GLY A 113 4.25 -8.70 -0.48
N LEU A 114 4.28 -10.03 -0.41
CA LEU A 114 4.75 -10.90 -1.51
C LEU A 114 3.81 -10.85 -2.73
N LEU A 115 2.50 -10.82 -2.51
CA LEU A 115 1.51 -10.67 -3.58
C LEU A 115 1.73 -9.37 -4.36
N LEU A 116 2.12 -8.27 -3.68
CA LEU A 116 2.42 -7.00 -4.33
C LEU A 116 3.61 -7.08 -5.29
N ILE A 117 4.60 -7.93 -5.00
CA ILE A 117 5.73 -8.19 -5.90
C ILE A 117 5.27 -8.93 -7.15
N ARG A 118 4.38 -9.91 -6.99
CA ARG A 118 3.90 -10.75 -8.10
C ARG A 118 2.89 -10.02 -8.97
N TYR A 119 2.01 -9.23 -8.37
CA TYR A 119 0.93 -8.51 -9.03
C TYR A 119 0.97 -7.02 -8.61
N PRO A 120 1.75 -6.18 -9.30
CA PRO A 120 1.94 -4.77 -8.94
C PRO A 120 0.73 -3.89 -9.30
N GLU A 121 -0.46 -4.31 -8.90
CA GLU A 121 -1.69 -3.55 -9.13
C GLU A 121 -1.85 -2.42 -8.10
N TYR A 122 -2.32 -1.26 -8.56
CA TYR A 122 -2.60 -0.12 -7.67
C TYR A 122 -3.60 -0.47 -6.56
N SER A 123 -4.63 -1.28 -6.86
CA SER A 123 -5.62 -1.70 -5.86
C SER A 123 -4.97 -2.53 -4.75
N LEU A 124 -4.04 -3.42 -5.12
CA LEU A 124 -3.30 -4.24 -4.18
C LEU A 124 -2.36 -3.38 -3.34
N LEU A 125 -1.66 -2.41 -3.94
CA LEU A 125 -0.82 -1.46 -3.20
C LEU A 125 -1.60 -0.72 -2.11
N VAL A 126 -2.79 -0.20 -2.44
CA VAL A 126 -3.64 0.50 -1.47
C VAL A 126 -4.08 -0.47 -0.38
N CYS A 127 -4.50 -1.67 -0.75
CA CYS A 127 -4.86 -2.73 0.20
C CYS A 127 -3.70 -3.04 1.15
N THR A 128 -2.48 -3.21 0.65
CA THR A 128 -1.28 -3.49 1.44
C THR A 128 -0.96 -2.38 2.42
N ILE A 129 -1.07 -1.11 2.01
CA ILE A 129 -0.83 0.03 2.91
C ILE A 129 -1.88 0.08 4.03
N VAL A 130 -3.16 -0.04 3.66
CA VAL A 130 -4.27 0.03 4.63
C VAL A 130 -4.19 -1.14 5.61
N SER A 131 -3.94 -2.35 5.12
CA SER A 131 -3.83 -3.54 5.96
C SER A 131 -2.61 -3.48 6.88
N HIS A 132 -1.46 -2.97 6.42
CA HIS A 132 -0.29 -2.79 7.28
C HIS A 132 -0.55 -1.73 8.36
N GLY A 133 -1.18 -0.61 8.01
CA GLY A 133 -1.56 0.41 8.99
C GLY A 133 -2.50 -0.14 10.06
N PHE A 134 -3.55 -0.86 9.64
CA PHE A 134 -4.48 -1.52 10.56
C PHE A 134 -3.80 -2.63 11.38
N GLY A 135 -2.95 -3.43 10.74
CA GLY A 135 -2.22 -4.52 11.39
C GLY A 135 -1.27 -4.02 12.47
N ILE A 136 -0.58 -2.90 12.25
CA ILE A 136 0.27 -2.27 13.28
C ILE A 136 -0.56 -1.81 14.46
N LEU A 137 -1.73 -1.19 14.22
CA LEU A 137 -2.65 -0.78 15.28
C LEU A 137 -3.10 -1.99 16.12
N VAL A 138 -3.51 -3.08 15.47
CA VAL A 138 -3.93 -4.30 16.17
C VAL A 138 -2.76 -4.90 16.95
N LEU A 139 -1.57 -5.01 16.35
CA LEU A 139 -0.37 -5.52 17.03
C LEU A 139 0.02 -4.65 18.23
N LEU A 140 -0.14 -3.33 18.15
CA LEU A 140 0.09 -2.41 19.26
C LEU A 140 -0.90 -2.66 20.41
N VAL A 141 -2.19 -2.80 20.11
CA VAL A 141 -3.21 -3.09 21.15
C VAL A 141 -2.94 -4.44 21.81
N LEU A 142 -2.69 -5.49 21.01
CA LEU A 142 -2.35 -6.81 21.53
C LEU A 142 -1.05 -6.80 22.36
N THR A 143 -0.10 -5.95 21.98
CA THR A 143 1.13 -5.73 22.76
C THR A 143 0.80 -5.15 24.13
N ILE A 144 -0.04 -4.12 24.20
CA ILE A 144 -0.44 -3.48 25.46
C ILE A 144 -1.15 -4.49 26.37
N VAL A 145 -2.11 -5.26 25.83
CA VAL A 145 -2.83 -6.30 26.58
C VAL A 145 -1.85 -7.32 27.16
N ASN A 146 -0.92 -7.83 26.35
CA ASN A 146 0.10 -8.78 26.81
C ASN A 146 1.01 -8.22 27.91
N VAL A 147 1.39 -6.93 27.84
CA VAL A 147 2.25 -6.31 28.87
C VAL A 147 1.50 -6.13 30.20
N VAL A 148 0.21 -5.82 30.14
CA VAL A 148 -0.64 -5.62 31.32
C VAL A 148 -0.99 -6.95 31.98
N GLU A 149 -1.37 -7.94 31.19
CA GLU A 149 -1.79 -9.26 31.71
C GLU A 149 -0.60 -10.15 32.10
N PHE A 150 0.53 -10.06 31.37
CA PHE A 150 1.66 -10.97 31.54
C PHE A 150 3.00 -10.25 31.56
N PRO A 151 3.39 -9.65 32.71
CA PRO A 151 4.62 -8.88 32.82
C PRO A 151 5.90 -9.71 32.62
N THR A 152 5.80 -11.05 32.65
CA THR A 152 6.90 -12.03 32.57
C THR A 152 7.18 -12.58 31.18
N ILE A 153 6.30 -12.37 30.19
CA ILE A 153 6.60 -12.73 28.79
C ILE A 153 7.75 -11.84 28.29
N PRO A 154 8.73 -12.37 27.53
CA PRO A 154 9.89 -11.60 27.10
C PRO A 154 9.48 -10.42 26.22
N ARG A 155 9.42 -9.24 26.85
CA ARG A 155 9.09 -7.92 26.26
C ARG A 155 9.89 -7.62 24.99
N MET A 156 11.07 -8.22 24.84
CA MET A 156 11.92 -8.07 23.67
C MET A 156 11.28 -8.58 22.37
N ILE A 157 10.56 -9.71 22.38
CA ILE A 157 9.91 -10.25 21.15
C ILE A 157 8.80 -9.28 20.68
N LEU A 158 8.12 -8.65 21.62
CA LEU A 158 7.03 -7.70 21.39
C LEU A 158 7.55 -6.38 20.79
N ILE A 159 8.66 -5.85 21.33
CA ILE A 159 9.32 -4.64 20.82
C ILE A 159 9.87 -4.88 19.40
N ILE A 160 10.43 -6.06 19.12
CA ILE A 160 10.91 -6.44 17.79
C ILE A 160 9.76 -6.46 16.77
N LYS A 161 8.59 -7.01 17.13
CA LYS A 161 7.38 -7.01 16.27
C LYS A 161 6.93 -5.60 15.91
N LEU A 162 6.83 -4.71 16.90
CA LEU A 162 6.45 -3.31 16.70
C LEU A 162 7.48 -2.55 15.86
N GLY A 163 8.78 -2.73 16.15
CA GLY A 163 9.87 -2.13 15.39
C GLY A 163 9.84 -2.52 13.92
N LEU A 164 9.66 -3.81 13.62
CA LEU A 164 9.55 -4.31 12.23
C LEU A 164 8.30 -3.80 11.51
N GLY A 165 7.16 -3.71 12.21
CA GLY A 165 5.93 -3.14 11.65
C GLY A 165 6.09 -1.65 11.28
N VAL A 166 6.66 -0.84 12.18
CA VAL A 166 6.92 0.58 11.94
C VAL A 166 7.96 0.77 10.83
N LEU A 167 9.03 -0.04 10.80
CA LEU A 167 10.04 0.01 9.76
C LEU A 167 9.45 -0.29 8.38
N ALA A 168 8.53 -1.25 8.29
CA ALA A 168 7.85 -1.61 7.04
C ALA A 168 6.90 -0.51 6.56
N LEU A 169 6.15 0.10 7.48
CA LEU A 169 5.30 1.24 7.17
C LEU A 169 6.14 2.43 6.70
N PHE A 170 7.24 2.72 7.41
CA PHE A 170 8.18 3.78 7.06
C PHE A 170 8.83 3.52 5.70
N ALA A 171 9.26 2.30 5.40
CA ALA A 171 9.73 1.92 4.08
C ALA A 171 8.63 2.19 3.03
N CYS A 172 7.42 1.69 3.23
CA CYS A 172 6.30 1.92 2.31
C CYS A 172 6.01 3.42 2.07
N ILE A 173 6.08 4.24 3.12
CA ILE A 173 5.84 5.70 3.04
C ILE A 173 7.01 6.42 2.37
N VAL A 174 8.25 6.13 2.75
CA VAL A 174 9.45 6.76 2.18
C VAL A 174 9.62 6.40 0.70
N PHE A 175 9.28 5.18 0.28
CA PHE A 175 9.23 4.84 -1.15
C PHE A 175 8.18 5.67 -1.90
N ARG A 176 7.08 6.06 -1.25
CA ARG A 176 6.09 7.00 -1.80
C ARG A 176 6.66 8.42 -1.96
N PHE A 177 7.46 8.90 -1.00
CA PHE A 177 8.01 10.26 -1.01
C PHE A 177 9.30 10.42 -1.85
N LYS A 178 10.20 9.44 -1.86
CA LYS A 178 11.39 9.47 -2.75
C LYS A 178 11.00 9.43 -4.23
N SER A 179 9.83 8.86 -4.54
CA SER A 179 9.22 8.90 -5.87
C SER A 179 8.58 10.25 -6.23
N TYR A 180 8.44 11.19 -5.28
CA TYR A 180 7.84 12.51 -5.48
C TYR A 180 8.87 13.63 -5.61
N ASN A 181 10.16 13.32 -5.71
CA ASN A 181 11.17 14.34 -5.95
C ASN A 181 11.32 14.57 -7.47
N PRO A 182 10.76 15.66 -8.04
CA PRO A 182 10.82 15.94 -9.49
C PRO A 182 12.25 16.25 -9.97
N THR A 183 13.19 16.55 -9.07
CA THR A 183 14.58 16.89 -9.45
C THR A 183 15.36 15.72 -10.03
N ASN A 184 14.93 14.45 -9.81
CA ASN A 184 15.56 13.28 -10.42
C ASN A 184 15.03 12.93 -11.83
N GLN A 185 14.17 13.77 -12.42
CA GLN A 185 13.72 13.60 -13.82
C GLN A 185 14.36 14.59 -14.80
N LEU A 186 15.31 15.42 -14.32
CA LEU A 186 16.02 16.43 -15.11
C LEU A 186 17.54 16.16 -15.24
N MET A 187 17.99 14.96 -14.89
CA MET A 187 19.35 14.47 -15.17
C MET A 187 19.31 13.23 -16.04
#